data_AF-A0A1I2V8E0-F1
#
_entry.id   AF-A0A1I2V8E0-F1
#
_cell.length_a   1.000
_cell.length_b   1.000
_cell.length_c   1.000
_cell.angle_alpha   90.00
_cell.angle_beta   90.00
_cell.angle_gamma   90.00
#
_symmetry.space_group_name_H-M   'P 1'
#
loop_
_entity.id
_entity.type
_entity.pdbx_description
1 polymer ?
#
loop_
_entity_poly.entity_id
_entity_poly.type
_entity_poly.pdbx_seq_one_letter_code
_entity_poly.pdbx_strand_id
1 'polypeptide(L)'
;MDELKEQDNSLVSNQETTEANKPVSETNKKDNDNQPSGSNIDAASRRAFLKAQMETYDQDDEPEIPEESRPNLTDLFESIPDDSKKDNEDRNLIHTDSDDFDESKSDEDEDEDELEDLIDEGNKKDISEYYEDMQPADFVEEIDDLDDEDIEKLPEFLNTEQLTEIMEEADDDTRQRIGDHLSDDTLLEMFEEMSKDDIVDILGEMEIARRKRLLNRMKSGDRKIIHTLLQYPDDSAGGIMTTEYIALREDRTCAEALDTIRDIGPKTEVIETIYVTDEDRLKKLVGTVDLRDLLSSPRNTKLIDIMDDQVVSVEPEVDQEEVAQVVSKYDLQAIPVVSSKGSILGIITVDDIIDVINEEHDEDIAHLGGTSAEEGLDTTLWQSVRMRLPWLLINLLTAFLASFTVKVFESTIAQVVALSATMTIVSGMGGNAGTQTMSIMVRELSNGDVDFLDNWKSFLKEIFLGVVDGAATGFVTGIVVGFIYGNFFLGVIIFLAMIGNLVVSGIFGFLVPLTLDKLNADPALASSIFVTTATDVLGFFIFLGLADLFLPLLA
;
A
#
# COMPACT_ATOMS: atom_id res chain seq x y z
N MET A 1 30.66 -8.59 -13.72
CA MET A 1 31.02 -7.88 -14.97
C MET A 1 32.29 -8.52 -15.53
N ASP A 2 32.22 -8.90 -16.81
CA ASP A 2 33.29 -9.38 -17.69
C ASP A 2 33.96 -10.73 -17.38
N GLU A 3 33.29 -11.81 -17.81
CA GLU A 3 33.82 -12.82 -18.75
C GLU A 3 32.80 -13.97 -18.88
N LEU A 4 32.64 -14.50 -20.10
CA LEU A 4 31.71 -15.57 -20.53
C LEU A 4 30.41 -15.08 -21.21
N LYS A 5 30.49 -14.78 -22.51
CA LYS A 5 29.52 -15.22 -23.54
C LYS A 5 29.98 -14.80 -24.94
N GLU A 6 30.91 -15.57 -25.50
CA GLU A 6 31.13 -15.64 -26.94
C GLU A 6 31.30 -17.12 -27.31
N GLN A 7 30.23 -17.75 -27.83
CA GLN A 7 30.30 -18.80 -28.84
C GLN A 7 28.90 -19.09 -29.43
N ASP A 8 28.63 -18.39 -30.53
CA ASP A 8 28.29 -18.96 -31.84
C ASP A 8 27.02 -19.83 -32.00
N ASN A 9 25.90 -19.14 -32.21
CA ASN A 9 25.10 -19.14 -33.44
C ASN A 9 25.29 -20.30 -34.45
N SER A 10 24.32 -21.23 -34.55
CA SER A 10 23.87 -21.75 -35.84
C SER A 10 22.50 -22.44 -35.74
N LEU A 11 21.48 -21.86 -36.40
CA LEU A 11 20.70 -22.49 -37.48
C LEU A 11 19.34 -21.78 -37.64
N VAL A 12 19.16 -21.22 -38.84
CA VAL A 12 17.98 -20.51 -39.33
C VAL A 12 17.13 -21.45 -40.21
N SER A 13 15.82 -21.22 -40.17
CA SER A 13 14.75 -21.56 -41.13
C SER A 13 14.19 -22.99 -41.16
N ASN A 14 12.88 -23.10 -40.90
CA ASN A 14 11.88 -23.18 -41.98
C ASN A 14 10.44 -23.02 -41.47
N GLN A 15 9.69 -22.14 -42.13
CA GLN A 15 8.23 -22.08 -42.10
C GLN A 15 7.65 -23.11 -43.09
N GLU A 16 6.47 -23.69 -42.75
CA GLU A 16 5.22 -23.64 -43.54
C GLU A 16 4.30 -24.87 -43.29
N THR A 17 3.05 -24.55 -42.89
CA THR A 17 1.74 -25.15 -43.25
C THR A 17 1.50 -26.67 -43.08
N THR A 18 0.38 -27.06 -42.46
CA THR A 18 -0.80 -27.69 -43.12
C THR A 18 -1.97 -27.84 -42.13
N GLU A 19 -3.18 -27.47 -42.59
CA GLU A 19 -4.49 -27.69 -41.96
C GLU A 19 -4.97 -29.16 -41.96
N ALA A 20 -6.02 -29.38 -41.16
CA ALA A 20 -7.11 -30.35 -41.31
C ALA A 20 -6.93 -31.79 -40.77
N ASN A 21 -7.70 -32.13 -39.72
CA ASN A 21 -8.72 -33.18 -39.84
C ASN A 21 -9.72 -33.21 -38.67
N LYS A 22 -11.02 -33.25 -39.02
CA LYS A 22 -12.13 -33.72 -38.17
C LYS A 22 -12.06 -35.24 -38.01
N PRO A 23 -12.85 -35.80 -37.07
CA PRO A 23 -13.87 -36.73 -37.56
C PRO A 23 -15.28 -36.48 -37.00
N VAL A 24 -16.22 -36.96 -37.80
CA VAL A 24 -17.67 -37.00 -37.58
C VAL A 24 -18.04 -38.41 -37.09
N SER A 25 -18.94 -38.53 -36.12
CA SER A 25 -19.92 -39.63 -36.10
C SER A 25 -21.17 -39.25 -35.29
N GLU A 26 -22.26 -38.97 -36.00
CA GLU A 26 -23.62 -39.12 -35.49
C GLU A 26 -23.98 -40.63 -35.43
N THR A 27 -24.73 -41.07 -34.42
CA THR A 27 -26.03 -41.75 -34.65
C THR A 27 -26.80 -42.10 -33.37
N ASN A 28 -28.06 -41.64 -33.37
CA ASN A 28 -29.30 -42.31 -32.93
C ASN A 28 -29.71 -42.48 -31.45
N LYS A 29 -30.68 -41.61 -31.10
CA LYS A 29 -32.09 -41.92 -30.72
C LYS A 29 -32.43 -42.54 -29.34
N LYS A 30 -33.18 -41.70 -28.61
CA LYS A 30 -34.54 -41.88 -28.03
C LYS A 30 -34.67 -42.21 -26.54
N ASP A 31 -35.44 -41.31 -25.89
CA ASP A 31 -36.48 -41.47 -24.86
C ASP A 31 -36.09 -42.34 -23.64
N ASN A 32 -36.08 -41.90 -22.38
CA ASN A 32 -37.14 -41.19 -21.67
C ASN A 32 -36.65 -40.80 -20.25
N ASP A 33 -37.30 -39.78 -19.68
CA ASP A 33 -37.53 -39.53 -18.25
C ASP A 33 -36.41 -38.98 -17.32
N ASN A 34 -36.76 -37.78 -16.82
CA ASN A 34 -36.69 -37.29 -15.44
C ASN A 34 -35.49 -36.47 -14.92
N GLN A 35 -35.85 -35.23 -14.52
CA GLN A 35 -35.17 -34.22 -13.69
C GLN A 35 -34.08 -33.36 -14.34
N PRO A 36 -34.30 -32.03 -14.48
CA PRO A 36 -33.19 -31.10 -14.68
C PRO A 36 -32.57 -30.75 -13.31
N SER A 37 -31.32 -31.15 -13.15
CA SER A 37 -30.33 -30.53 -12.26
C SER A 37 -30.14 -29.06 -12.67
N GLY A 38 -30.11 -28.17 -11.68
CA GLY A 38 -29.97 -26.74 -11.90
C GLY A 38 -28.55 -26.33 -12.30
N SER A 39 -28.47 -25.45 -13.30
CA SER A 39 -27.49 -24.37 -13.40
C SER A 39 -27.96 -23.37 -14.47
N ASN A 40 -27.47 -22.14 -14.35
CA ASN A 40 -27.65 -20.99 -15.25
C ASN A 40 -28.89 -20.12 -15.04
N ILE A 41 -28.80 -19.24 -14.04
CA ILE A 41 -29.53 -17.97 -14.07
C ILE A 41 -28.56 -16.91 -14.62
N ASP A 42 -28.80 -16.54 -15.87
CA ASP A 42 -28.18 -15.42 -16.59
C ASP A 42 -28.29 -14.12 -15.78
N ALA A 43 -27.25 -13.27 -15.79
CA ALA A 43 -27.20 -12.01 -15.04
C ALA A 43 -28.35 -11.06 -15.42
N ALA A 44 -28.90 -11.18 -16.63
CA ALA A 44 -30.11 -10.47 -17.04
C ALA A 44 -31.38 -10.95 -16.31
N SER A 45 -31.45 -12.24 -15.96
CA SER A 45 -32.57 -12.82 -15.19
C SER A 45 -32.50 -12.46 -13.70
N ARG A 46 -31.30 -12.33 -13.13
CA ARG A 46 -31.10 -11.77 -11.77
C ARG A 46 -31.50 -10.31 -11.69
N ARG A 47 -31.15 -9.48 -12.69
CA ARG A 47 -31.60 -8.08 -12.76
C ARG A 47 -33.10 -7.95 -12.96
N ALA A 48 -33.73 -8.82 -13.76
CA ALA A 48 -35.18 -8.84 -13.92
C ALA A 48 -35.91 -9.25 -12.63
N PHE A 49 -35.34 -10.17 -11.84
CA PHE A 49 -35.88 -10.59 -10.55
C PHE A 49 -35.77 -9.50 -9.48
N LEU A 50 -34.61 -8.82 -9.38
CA LEU A 50 -34.41 -7.68 -8.49
C LEU A 50 -35.30 -6.49 -8.86
N LYS A 51 -35.48 -6.23 -10.16
CA LYS A 51 -36.37 -5.17 -10.63
C LYS A 51 -37.85 -5.48 -10.38
N ALA A 52 -38.24 -6.75 -10.50
CA ALA A 52 -39.59 -7.21 -10.14
C ALA A 52 -39.84 -7.20 -8.61
N GLN A 53 -38.80 -7.36 -7.78
CA GLN A 53 -38.89 -7.18 -6.33
C GLN A 53 -38.98 -5.70 -5.91
N MET A 54 -38.31 -4.80 -6.64
CA MET A 54 -38.37 -3.36 -6.38
C MET A 54 -39.65 -2.68 -6.89
N GLU A 55 -40.31 -3.22 -7.92
CA GLU A 55 -41.56 -2.68 -8.48
C GLU A 55 -42.83 -3.05 -7.67
N THR A 56 -42.71 -3.73 -6.53
CA THR A 56 -43.84 -4.06 -5.63
C THR A 56 -43.85 -3.32 -4.28
N TYR A 57 -43.04 -2.28 -4.10
CA TYR A 57 -43.19 -1.37 -2.96
C TYR A 57 -44.13 -0.22 -3.33
N ASP A 58 -45.41 -0.39 -2.99
CA ASP A 58 -46.41 0.66 -2.96
C ASP A 58 -46.06 1.65 -1.83
N GLN A 59 -46.10 2.94 -2.13
CA GLN A 59 -45.42 3.99 -1.35
C GLN A 59 -46.29 4.60 -0.23
N ASP A 60 -47.32 3.90 0.26
CA ASP A 60 -48.35 4.50 1.14
C ASP A 60 -48.80 3.63 2.35
N ASP A 61 -48.07 2.59 2.76
CA ASP A 61 -48.39 1.83 3.99
C ASP A 61 -47.13 1.58 4.86
N GLU A 62 -46.80 2.55 5.72
CA GLU A 62 -45.84 2.39 6.81
C GLU A 62 -46.57 1.82 8.05
N PRO A 63 -46.13 0.69 8.66
CA PRO A 63 -46.77 0.21 9.88
C PRO A 63 -46.32 1.07 11.07
N GLU A 64 -47.25 1.85 11.65
CA GLU A 64 -47.05 2.54 12.94
C GLU A 64 -46.70 1.53 14.04
N ILE A 65 -45.48 1.64 14.58
CA ILE A 65 -45.04 0.90 15.77
C ILE A 65 -45.60 1.65 17.00
N PRO A 66 -46.34 1.00 17.92
CA PRO A 66 -46.85 1.65 19.12
C PRO A 66 -45.72 2.21 19.99
N GLU A 67 -45.89 3.44 20.49
CA GLU A 67 -44.91 4.22 21.29
C GLU A 67 -44.49 3.57 22.63
N GLU A 68 -45.07 2.43 23.03
CA GLU A 68 -44.80 1.75 24.30
C GLU A 68 -43.75 0.62 24.22
N SER A 69 -42.98 0.50 23.13
CA SER A 69 -42.00 -0.60 22.97
C SER A 69 -40.58 -0.19 22.56
N ARG A 70 -40.21 1.08 22.73
CA ARG A 70 -38.81 1.52 22.58
C ARG A 70 -38.10 1.45 23.94
N PRO A 71 -36.96 0.74 24.08
CA PRO A 71 -36.21 0.76 25.32
C PRO A 71 -35.64 2.16 25.58
N ASN A 72 -35.82 2.66 26.80
CA ASN A 72 -35.34 3.97 27.23
C ASN A 72 -33.84 3.88 27.52
N LEU A 73 -33.00 4.44 26.64
CA LEU A 73 -31.54 4.44 26.76
C LEU A 73 -31.01 5.20 27.99
N THR A 74 -31.88 5.93 28.70
CA THR A 74 -31.55 6.62 29.94
C THR A 74 -31.39 5.68 31.14
N ASP A 75 -32.02 4.50 31.14
CA ASP A 75 -31.97 3.56 32.26
C ASP A 75 -30.70 2.67 32.25
N LEU A 76 -29.94 2.65 31.14
CA LEU A 76 -28.71 1.85 31.01
C LEU A 76 -27.49 2.53 31.65
N PHE A 77 -27.55 3.85 31.88
CA PHE A 77 -26.47 4.64 32.49
C PHE A 77 -26.63 4.84 34.01
N GLU A 78 -27.76 4.43 34.62
CA GLU A 78 -27.98 4.59 36.07
C GLU A 78 -27.54 3.38 36.91
N SER A 79 -26.92 2.34 36.33
CA SER A 79 -26.52 1.13 37.07
C SER A 79 -25.04 0.99 37.44
N ILE A 80 -24.25 2.07 37.35
CA ILE A 80 -22.86 2.08 37.84
C ILE A 80 -22.81 2.70 39.25
N PRO A 81 -22.33 1.99 40.30
CA PRO A 81 -22.22 2.57 41.64
C PRO A 81 -21.08 3.60 41.72
N ASP A 82 -21.42 4.82 42.12
CA ASP A 82 -20.51 5.93 42.45
C ASP A 82 -20.06 5.82 43.91
N ASP A 83 -18.79 5.47 44.13
CA ASP A 83 -18.16 5.36 45.45
C ASP A 83 -17.17 6.51 45.66
N SER A 84 -17.66 7.75 45.70
CA SER A 84 -16.84 8.90 46.11
C SER A 84 -17.65 9.99 46.83
N LYS A 85 -18.09 9.70 48.07
CA LYS A 85 -18.57 10.73 49.02
C LYS A 85 -17.80 10.71 50.33
N LYS A 86 -16.81 11.59 50.43
CA LYS A 86 -16.21 12.26 51.61
C LYS A 86 -15.20 13.25 51.02
N ASP A 87 -15.19 14.55 51.24
CA ASP A 87 -15.76 15.42 52.25
C ASP A 87 -15.95 16.80 51.61
N ASN A 88 -17.03 17.50 51.98
CA ASN A 88 -17.37 18.81 51.42
C ASN A 88 -17.70 19.74 52.59
N GLU A 89 -16.70 20.35 53.22
CA GLU A 89 -16.86 21.48 54.13
C GLU A 89 -15.68 22.45 53.95
N ASP A 90 -15.85 23.42 53.05
CA ASP A 90 -15.59 24.85 53.29
C ASP A 90 -15.47 25.60 51.96
N ARG A 91 -16.60 26.11 51.45
CA ARG A 91 -16.61 27.20 50.46
C ARG A 91 -17.19 28.45 51.08
N ASN A 92 -16.34 29.43 51.33
CA ASN A 92 -16.78 30.82 51.31
C ASN A 92 -15.64 31.78 50.94
N LEU A 93 -15.83 32.45 49.81
CA LEU A 93 -15.56 33.88 49.50
C LEU A 93 -14.87 34.07 48.13
N ILE A 94 -15.66 34.67 47.24
CA ILE A 94 -15.29 35.18 45.92
C ILE A 94 -14.47 36.47 46.08
N HIS A 95 -13.36 36.60 45.34
CA HIS A 95 -12.83 37.85 44.77
C HIS A 95 -11.76 37.49 43.72
N THR A 96 -12.11 37.54 42.42
CA THR A 96 -11.82 38.59 41.43
C THR A 96 -10.38 38.60 40.89
N ASP A 97 -10.34 38.26 39.59
CA ASP A 97 -9.50 38.78 38.51
C ASP A 97 -8.08 38.25 38.29
N SER A 98 -7.92 37.85 37.03
CA SER A 98 -6.74 37.80 36.15
C SER A 98 -5.67 36.72 36.38
N ASP A 99 -5.44 36.03 35.26
CA ASP A 99 -4.27 35.29 34.84
C ASP A 99 -4.21 33.80 35.24
N ASP A 100 -3.76 33.00 34.27
CA ASP A 100 -3.59 31.54 34.23
C ASP A 100 -4.75 30.73 33.61
N PHE A 101 -4.80 30.77 32.27
CA PHE A 101 -5.23 29.63 31.46
C PHE A 101 -4.03 28.67 31.46
N ASP A 102 -3.99 27.79 32.46
CA ASP A 102 -3.14 26.60 32.41
C ASP A 102 -3.86 25.61 31.49
N GLU A 103 -3.15 25.19 30.45
CA GLU A 103 -3.57 24.08 29.59
C GLU A 103 -3.84 22.88 30.48
N SER A 104 -5.03 22.29 30.32
CA SER A 104 -5.21 20.89 30.65
C SER A 104 -4.23 20.11 29.78
N LYS A 105 -3.05 19.81 30.32
CA LYS A 105 -2.32 18.60 29.96
C LYS A 105 -3.33 17.46 30.10
N SER A 106 -3.63 16.84 28.98
CA SER A 106 -4.38 15.59 28.90
C SER A 106 -3.65 14.56 29.74
N ASP A 107 -4.39 13.69 30.42
CA ASP A 107 -3.87 12.54 31.15
C ASP A 107 -3.19 11.49 30.23
N GLU A 108 -2.90 11.81 28.96
CA GLU A 108 -2.13 11.01 27.99
C GLU A 108 -0.62 11.32 28.07
N ASP A 109 -0.23 12.53 28.49
CA ASP A 109 1.20 12.91 28.62
C ASP A 109 1.86 12.35 29.91
N GLU A 110 1.12 11.66 30.80
CA GLU A 110 1.69 11.09 32.04
C GLU A 110 2.20 9.65 31.85
N ASP A 111 1.81 8.95 30.79
CA ASP A 111 2.20 7.56 30.52
C ASP A 111 3.47 7.47 29.64
N GLU A 112 3.69 8.40 28.69
CA GLU A 112 4.85 8.41 27.76
C GLU A 112 6.23 8.51 28.48
N ASP A 113 6.27 9.14 29.66
CA ASP A 113 7.52 9.27 30.45
C ASP A 113 7.74 8.07 31.42
N GLU A 114 6.78 7.14 31.57
CA GLU A 114 6.84 6.08 32.60
C GLU A 114 7.93 5.05 32.30
N LEU A 115 8.09 4.62 31.04
CA LEU A 115 9.14 3.67 30.66
C LEU A 115 10.54 4.27 30.82
N GLU A 116 10.75 5.53 30.40
CA GLU A 116 12.01 6.25 30.58
C GLU A 116 12.36 6.36 32.07
N ASP A 117 11.40 6.78 32.91
CA ASP A 117 11.57 6.87 34.37
C ASP A 117 11.93 5.51 34.99
N LEU A 118 11.26 4.42 34.56
CA LEU A 118 11.52 3.06 35.04
C LEU A 118 12.93 2.56 34.64
N ILE A 119 13.37 2.88 33.42
CA ILE A 119 14.72 2.58 32.91
C ILE A 119 15.77 3.33 33.75
N ASP A 120 15.53 4.60 34.07
CA ASP A 120 16.42 5.43 34.87
C ASP A 120 16.50 5.00 36.34
N GLU A 121 15.38 4.54 36.91
CA GLU A 121 15.36 3.92 38.25
C GLU A 121 16.10 2.57 38.28
N GLY A 122 16.23 1.90 37.14
CA GLY A 122 17.04 0.70 36.92
C GLY A 122 16.48 -0.54 37.63
N ASN A 123 15.19 -0.57 37.93
CA ASN A 123 14.56 -1.72 38.57
C ASN A 123 14.02 -2.72 37.53
N LYS A 124 14.85 -3.73 37.22
CA LYS A 124 14.50 -4.84 36.32
C LYS A 124 13.13 -5.48 36.60
N LYS A 125 12.73 -5.56 37.87
CA LYS A 125 11.46 -6.20 38.23
C LYS A 125 10.27 -5.36 37.80
N ASP A 126 10.38 -4.05 37.90
CA ASP A 126 9.26 -3.14 37.65
C ASP A 126 9.05 -3.01 36.13
N ILE A 127 10.13 -2.87 35.34
CA ILE A 127 10.08 -2.89 33.86
C ILE A 127 9.52 -4.22 33.33
N SER A 128 9.94 -5.35 33.92
CA SER A 128 9.42 -6.66 33.50
C SER A 128 7.94 -6.84 33.84
N GLU A 129 7.46 -6.31 34.96
CA GLU A 129 6.03 -6.33 35.31
C GLU A 129 5.23 -5.39 34.41
N TYR A 130 5.80 -4.22 34.11
CA TYR A 130 5.22 -3.24 33.18
C TYR A 130 5.02 -3.83 31.78
N TYR A 131 6.06 -4.46 31.22
CA TYR A 131 5.94 -5.22 29.97
C TYR A 131 4.88 -6.33 30.03
N GLU A 132 4.82 -7.09 31.13
CA GLU A 132 3.83 -8.18 31.28
C GLU A 132 2.36 -7.69 31.32
N ASP A 133 2.15 -6.41 31.63
CA ASP A 133 0.83 -5.79 31.69
C ASP A 133 0.38 -5.17 30.36
N MET A 134 1.25 -5.14 29.33
CA MET A 134 1.01 -4.56 28.00
C MET A 134 1.01 -5.60 26.87
N GLN A 135 0.51 -5.23 25.68
CA GLN A 135 0.81 -5.99 24.47
C GLN A 135 2.20 -5.60 23.95
N PRO A 136 2.94 -6.52 23.29
CA PRO A 136 4.23 -6.20 22.71
C PRO A 136 4.20 -5.03 21.72
N ALA A 137 3.17 -4.94 20.87
CA ALA A 137 2.97 -3.82 19.95
C ALA A 137 2.82 -2.47 20.69
N ASP A 138 2.04 -2.41 21.77
CA ASP A 138 1.89 -1.18 22.57
C ASP A 138 3.23 -0.79 23.25
N PHE A 139 4.02 -1.77 23.66
CA PHE A 139 5.34 -1.53 24.27
C PHE A 139 6.38 -1.06 23.24
N VAL A 140 6.26 -1.48 21.98
CA VAL A 140 7.10 -0.98 20.88
C VAL A 140 6.84 0.51 20.66
N GLU A 141 5.58 0.95 20.67
CA GLU A 141 5.24 2.38 20.51
C GLU A 141 5.97 3.24 21.57
N GLU A 142 6.10 2.76 22.81
CA GLU A 142 6.87 3.47 23.83
C GLU A 142 8.40 3.41 23.61
N ILE A 143 8.91 2.35 23.00
CA ILE A 143 10.34 2.26 22.63
C ILE A 143 10.70 3.27 21.55
N ASP A 144 9.78 3.59 20.64
CA ASP A 144 10.04 4.52 19.53
C ASP A 144 10.51 5.88 20.04
N ASP A 145 9.93 6.33 21.16
CA ASP A 145 10.24 7.61 21.82
C ASP A 145 11.51 7.60 22.68
N LEU A 146 12.03 6.42 23.05
CA LEU A 146 13.26 6.31 23.82
C LEU A 146 14.47 6.79 23.04
N ASP A 147 15.54 7.21 23.73
CA ASP A 147 16.82 7.48 23.08
C ASP A 147 17.70 6.21 22.96
N ASP A 148 18.75 6.28 22.15
CA ASP A 148 19.68 5.16 21.96
C ASP A 148 20.41 4.75 23.27
N GLU A 149 20.54 5.66 24.25
CA GLU A 149 21.16 5.36 25.55
C GLU A 149 20.24 4.48 26.42
N ASP A 150 18.93 4.66 26.31
CA ASP A 150 17.91 3.86 26.99
C ASP A 150 17.65 2.53 26.28
N ILE A 151 17.60 2.52 24.95
CA ILE A 151 17.53 1.28 24.16
C ILE A 151 18.71 0.35 24.48
N GLU A 152 19.92 0.89 24.69
CA GLU A 152 21.10 0.09 25.08
C GLU A 152 20.89 -0.68 26.40
N LYS A 153 20.04 -0.16 27.30
CA LYS A 153 19.78 -0.76 28.61
C LYS A 153 18.67 -1.82 28.58
N LEU A 154 17.79 -1.82 27.58
CA LEU A 154 16.67 -2.79 27.46
C LEU A 154 17.09 -4.26 27.67
N PRO A 155 18.22 -4.76 27.14
CA PRO A 155 18.64 -6.15 27.34
C PRO A 155 19.05 -6.48 28.78
N GLU A 156 19.29 -5.48 29.62
CA GLU A 156 19.54 -5.68 31.05
C GLU A 156 18.24 -5.97 31.80
N PHE A 157 17.10 -5.47 31.31
CA PHE A 157 15.81 -5.53 31.98
C PHE A 157 14.94 -6.64 31.43
N LEU A 158 14.85 -6.74 30.11
CA LEU A 158 14.04 -7.73 29.41
C LEU A 158 14.77 -9.06 29.25
N ASN A 159 14.01 -10.12 29.09
CA ASN A 159 14.54 -11.44 28.76
C ASN A 159 14.51 -11.65 27.23
N THR A 160 15.16 -12.72 26.76
CA THR A 160 15.30 -12.99 25.33
C THR A 160 13.95 -13.23 24.63
N GLU A 161 12.96 -13.81 25.31
CA GLU A 161 11.61 -14.03 24.76
C GLU A 161 10.90 -12.69 24.54
N GLN A 162 10.92 -11.81 25.55
CA GLN A 162 10.34 -10.46 25.45
C GLN A 162 11.00 -9.62 24.36
N LEU A 163 12.34 -9.65 24.28
CA LEU A 163 13.08 -8.97 23.21
C LEU A 163 12.75 -9.54 21.83
N THR A 164 12.38 -10.82 21.75
CA THR A 164 12.00 -11.46 20.49
C THR A 164 10.66 -10.93 20.03
N GLU A 165 9.65 -10.96 20.90
CA GLU A 165 8.31 -10.42 20.62
C GLU A 165 8.38 -8.92 20.23
N ILE A 166 9.20 -8.12 20.91
CA ILE A 166 9.41 -6.71 20.55
C ILE A 166 10.03 -6.58 19.15
N MET A 167 11.01 -7.40 18.80
CA MET A 167 11.67 -7.30 17.49
C MET A 167 10.78 -7.76 16.33
N GLU A 168 9.85 -8.69 16.59
CA GLU A 168 8.86 -9.17 15.61
C GLU A 168 7.81 -8.08 15.33
N GLU A 169 7.38 -7.33 16.35
CA GLU A 169 6.37 -6.27 16.19
C GLU A 169 6.95 -4.90 15.80
N ALA A 170 8.25 -4.66 16.05
CA ALA A 170 8.89 -3.38 15.73
C ALA A 170 8.99 -3.13 14.23
N ASP A 171 8.76 -1.87 13.83
CA ASP A 171 9.06 -1.41 12.48
C ASP A 171 10.56 -1.46 12.17
N ASP A 172 10.94 -1.23 10.91
CA ASP A 172 12.33 -1.38 10.47
C ASP A 172 13.32 -0.44 11.16
N ASP A 173 12.91 0.79 11.51
CA ASP A 173 13.79 1.76 12.16
C ASP A 173 14.06 1.34 13.62
N THR A 174 13.00 1.09 14.38
CA THR A 174 13.10 0.66 15.78
C THR A 174 13.78 -0.70 15.92
N ARG A 175 13.47 -1.65 15.02
CA ARG A 175 14.16 -2.94 14.94
C ARG A 175 15.64 -2.79 14.65
N GLN A 176 16.03 -1.87 13.76
CA GLN A 176 17.44 -1.55 13.49
C GLN A 176 18.12 -0.95 14.73
N ARG A 177 17.49 0.02 15.39
CA ARG A 177 17.99 0.66 16.62
C ARG A 177 18.24 -0.38 17.70
N ILE A 178 17.23 -1.18 18.06
CA ILE A 178 17.36 -2.26 19.05
C ILE A 178 18.45 -3.26 18.61
N GLY A 179 18.41 -3.69 17.36
CA GLY A 179 19.35 -4.65 16.79
C GLY A 179 20.82 -4.21 16.88
N ASP A 180 21.11 -2.92 16.75
CA ASP A 180 22.47 -2.37 16.84
C ASP A 180 23.04 -2.37 18.27
N HIS A 181 22.19 -2.27 19.28
CA HIS A 181 22.59 -2.34 20.69
C HIS A 181 22.62 -3.77 21.26
N LEU A 182 22.02 -4.75 20.57
CA LEU A 182 22.03 -6.15 20.99
C LEU A 182 23.36 -6.88 20.72
N SER A 183 23.73 -7.80 21.62
CA SER A 183 24.92 -8.63 21.42
C SER A 183 24.68 -9.71 20.35
N ASP A 184 25.72 -10.09 19.60
CA ASP A 184 25.65 -11.21 18.63
C ASP A 184 25.20 -12.54 19.30
N ASP A 185 25.39 -12.70 20.62
CA ASP A 185 24.97 -13.89 21.36
C ASP A 185 23.47 -13.84 21.69
N THR A 186 22.95 -12.67 22.07
CA THR A 186 21.53 -12.44 22.33
C THR A 186 20.72 -12.62 21.06
N LEU A 187 21.12 -11.99 19.95
CA LEU A 187 20.46 -12.14 18.66
C LEU A 187 20.38 -13.61 18.21
N LEU A 188 21.46 -14.38 18.42
CA LEU A 188 21.45 -15.81 18.06
C LEU A 188 20.55 -16.65 18.94
N GLU A 189 20.29 -16.23 20.18
CA GLU A 189 19.34 -16.88 21.07
C GLU A 189 17.90 -16.55 20.64
N MET A 190 17.61 -15.29 20.29
CA MET A 190 16.32 -14.85 19.74
C MET A 190 15.98 -15.60 18.44
N PHE A 191 16.94 -15.67 17.51
CA PHE A 191 16.81 -16.38 16.24
C PHE A 191 16.54 -17.90 16.37
N GLU A 192 16.66 -18.49 17.57
CA GLU A 192 16.27 -19.88 17.78
C GLU A 192 14.75 -20.07 17.84
N GLU A 193 14.01 -19.05 18.28
CA GLU A 193 12.56 -19.09 18.48
C GLU A 193 11.80 -18.22 17.46
N MET A 194 12.45 -17.23 16.82
CA MET A 194 11.86 -16.44 15.73
C MET A 194 11.55 -17.25 14.47
N SER A 195 10.59 -16.74 13.69
CA SER A 195 10.31 -17.15 12.31
C SER A 195 11.55 -16.99 11.42
N LYS A 196 11.53 -17.41 10.16
CA LYS A 196 12.75 -17.38 9.31
C LYS A 196 12.85 -16.10 8.49
N ASP A 197 11.72 -15.51 8.23
CA ASP A 197 11.36 -14.27 7.55
C ASP A 197 11.72 -13.08 8.43
N ASP A 198 11.26 -13.01 9.69
CA ASP A 198 11.70 -11.93 10.61
C ASP A 198 13.23 -11.92 10.79
N ILE A 199 13.86 -13.09 10.83
CA ILE A 199 15.33 -13.20 10.89
C ILE A 199 15.96 -12.63 9.61
N VAL A 200 15.34 -12.86 8.45
CA VAL A 200 15.82 -12.34 7.16
C VAL A 200 15.75 -10.83 7.15
N ASP A 201 14.68 -10.23 7.65
CA ASP A 201 14.48 -8.78 7.70
C ASP A 201 15.50 -8.12 8.63
N ILE A 202 15.62 -8.62 9.86
CA ILE A 202 16.65 -8.17 10.81
C ILE A 202 18.06 -8.28 10.20
N LEU A 203 18.35 -9.39 9.53
CA LEU A 203 19.64 -9.58 8.88
C LEU A 203 19.80 -8.68 7.66
N GLY A 204 18.72 -8.37 6.94
CA GLY A 204 18.59 -7.51 5.76
C GLY A 204 19.11 -6.10 6.00
N GLU A 205 18.85 -5.58 7.19
CA GLU A 205 19.29 -4.26 7.62
C GLU A 205 20.71 -4.22 8.19
N MET A 206 21.21 -5.35 8.69
CA MET A 206 22.54 -5.38 9.30
C MET A 206 23.68 -5.21 8.31
N GLU A 207 24.77 -4.58 8.78
CA GLU A 207 26.04 -4.51 8.05
C GLU A 207 26.49 -5.91 7.57
N ILE A 208 26.92 -5.99 6.30
CA ILE A 208 27.35 -7.24 5.62
C ILE A 208 28.34 -8.05 6.49
N ALA A 209 29.23 -7.36 7.21
CA ALA A 209 30.22 -8.02 8.07
C ALA A 209 29.58 -8.68 9.30
N ARG A 210 28.57 -8.06 9.93
CA ARG A 210 27.84 -8.60 11.09
C ARG A 210 26.89 -9.71 10.66
N ARG A 211 26.09 -9.48 9.61
CA ARG A 211 25.23 -10.48 8.97
C ARG A 211 25.96 -11.79 8.71
N LYS A 212 27.13 -11.71 8.06
CA LYS A 212 27.96 -12.88 7.75
C LYS A 212 28.51 -13.59 8.99
N ARG A 213 28.79 -12.89 10.10
CA ARG A 213 29.22 -13.53 11.35
C ARG A 213 28.08 -14.32 11.97
N LEU A 214 26.90 -13.72 12.10
CA LEU A 214 25.70 -14.36 12.65
C LEU A 214 25.32 -15.60 11.84
N LEU A 215 25.20 -15.47 10.52
CA LEU A 215 24.92 -16.59 9.62
C LEU A 215 25.91 -17.76 9.79
N ASN A 216 27.20 -17.50 10.03
CA ASN A 216 28.18 -18.57 10.19
C ASN A 216 28.06 -19.33 11.51
N ARG A 217 27.39 -18.76 12.51
CA ARG A 217 27.17 -19.35 13.83
C ARG A 217 25.85 -20.12 13.93
N MET A 218 24.90 -19.84 13.04
CA MET A 218 23.62 -20.56 12.95
C MET A 218 23.77 -22.04 12.56
N LYS A 219 22.76 -22.83 12.89
CA LYS A 219 22.66 -24.25 12.50
C LYS A 219 22.60 -24.35 10.96
N SER A 220 23.18 -25.42 10.41
CA SER A 220 23.30 -25.55 8.95
C SER A 220 21.96 -25.74 8.22
N GLY A 221 20.87 -26.07 8.92
CA GLY A 221 19.52 -26.12 8.35
C GLY A 221 19.00 -24.72 8.11
N ASP A 222 18.79 -23.99 9.19
CA ASP A 222 18.25 -22.62 9.25
C ASP A 222 19.05 -21.69 8.34
N ARG A 223 20.39 -21.74 8.43
CA ARG A 223 21.28 -20.93 7.56
C ARG A 223 21.01 -21.12 6.07
N LYS A 224 20.63 -22.32 5.61
CA LYS A 224 20.35 -22.54 4.18
C LYS A 224 19.02 -21.92 3.77
N ILE A 225 18.03 -21.95 4.66
CA ILE A 225 16.71 -21.38 4.43
C ILE A 225 16.85 -19.86 4.39
N ILE A 226 17.43 -19.27 5.44
CA ILE A 226 17.68 -17.83 5.54
C ILE A 226 18.53 -17.32 4.37
N HIS A 227 19.59 -18.03 3.98
CA HIS A 227 20.37 -17.64 2.79
C HIS A 227 19.55 -17.73 1.49
N THR A 228 18.55 -18.60 1.43
CA THR A 228 17.66 -18.68 0.26
C THR A 228 16.70 -17.49 0.23
N LEU A 229 16.12 -17.13 1.37
CA LEU A 229 15.23 -15.97 1.51
C LEU A 229 15.97 -14.65 1.20
N LEU A 230 17.15 -14.42 1.80
CA LEU A 230 18.04 -13.28 1.52
C LEU A 230 18.53 -13.13 0.05
N GLN A 231 18.13 -14.03 -0.87
CA GLN A 231 18.41 -13.89 -2.30
C GLN A 231 17.26 -13.25 -3.08
N TYR A 232 16.06 -13.22 -2.52
CA TYR A 232 14.93 -12.51 -3.09
C TYR A 232 15.05 -11.02 -2.77
N PRO A 233 14.51 -10.13 -3.63
CA PRO A 233 14.28 -8.73 -3.26
C PRO A 233 13.37 -8.64 -2.04
N ASP A 234 13.60 -7.65 -1.18
CA ASP A 234 12.85 -7.45 0.06
C ASP A 234 11.36 -7.18 -0.28
N ASP A 235 11.10 -6.26 -1.23
CA ASP A 235 9.76 -5.88 -1.75
C ASP A 235 9.12 -6.92 -2.70
N SER A 236 9.43 -8.21 -2.54
CA SER A 236 8.89 -9.28 -3.39
C SER A 236 8.20 -10.36 -2.58
N ALA A 237 7.32 -11.13 -3.24
CA ALA A 237 6.69 -12.30 -2.67
C ALA A 237 7.68 -13.31 -2.04
N GLY A 238 8.94 -13.34 -2.49
CA GLY A 238 9.99 -14.18 -1.93
C GLY A 238 10.71 -13.54 -0.74
N GLY A 239 10.69 -12.22 -0.62
CA GLY A 239 11.19 -11.44 0.51
C GLY A 239 10.27 -11.57 1.71
N ILE A 240 8.98 -11.27 1.52
CA ILE A 240 7.94 -11.31 2.56
C ILE A 240 7.33 -12.69 2.83
N MET A 241 7.97 -13.80 2.39
CA MET A 241 7.41 -15.15 2.63
C MET A 241 8.08 -15.86 3.80
N THR A 242 7.25 -16.47 4.63
CA THR A 242 7.67 -17.48 5.58
C THR A 242 7.80 -18.88 4.95
N THR A 243 8.62 -19.73 5.58
CA THR A 243 8.69 -21.16 5.26
C THR A 243 7.95 -22.06 6.26
N GLU A 244 7.25 -21.48 7.24
CA GLU A 244 6.62 -22.16 8.37
C GLU A 244 5.19 -22.61 8.09
N TYR A 245 4.97 -23.26 6.94
CA TYR A 245 3.66 -23.75 6.51
C TYR A 245 3.48 -25.27 6.65
N ILE A 246 2.22 -25.71 6.76
CA ILE A 246 1.88 -27.14 6.77
C ILE A 246 1.59 -27.64 5.36
N ALA A 247 2.47 -28.48 4.82
CA ALA A 247 2.26 -29.19 3.56
C ALA A 247 2.22 -30.72 3.72
N LEU A 248 1.12 -31.35 3.28
CA LEU A 248 0.88 -32.79 3.37
C LEU A 248 0.62 -33.41 1.99
N ARG A 249 0.83 -34.72 1.85
CA ARG A 249 0.58 -35.44 0.59
C ARG A 249 -0.91 -35.72 0.40
N GLU A 250 -1.39 -35.61 -0.83
CA GLU A 250 -2.80 -35.83 -1.22
C GLU A 250 -3.37 -37.20 -0.81
N ASP A 251 -2.52 -38.23 -0.68
CA ASP A 251 -2.90 -39.61 -0.35
C ASP A 251 -3.14 -39.86 1.15
N ARG A 252 -2.77 -38.90 2.01
CA ARG A 252 -2.95 -38.97 3.47
C ARG A 252 -4.42 -38.94 3.85
N THR A 253 -4.75 -39.67 4.90
CA THR A 253 -6.08 -39.63 5.50
C THR A 253 -6.24 -38.45 6.47
N CYS A 254 -7.48 -37.99 6.69
CA CYS A 254 -7.75 -36.91 7.65
C CYS A 254 -7.18 -37.21 9.05
N ALA A 255 -7.21 -38.46 9.49
CA ALA A 255 -6.62 -38.87 10.77
C ALA A 255 -5.10 -38.69 10.81
N GLU A 256 -4.39 -39.12 9.76
CA GLU A 256 -2.94 -38.96 9.66
C GLU A 256 -2.53 -37.49 9.55
N ALA A 257 -3.32 -36.71 8.82
CA ALA A 257 -3.10 -35.27 8.71
C ALA A 257 -3.25 -34.57 10.06
N LEU A 258 -4.34 -34.83 10.80
CA LEU A 258 -4.54 -34.28 12.14
C LEU A 258 -3.49 -34.74 13.14
N ASP A 259 -3.03 -35.99 13.05
CA ASP A 259 -1.94 -36.47 13.90
C ASP A 259 -0.62 -35.75 13.56
N THR A 260 -0.35 -35.48 12.28
CA THR A 260 0.82 -34.71 11.85
C THR A 260 0.74 -33.26 12.34
N ILE A 261 -0.41 -32.60 12.19
CA ILE A 261 -0.64 -31.23 12.66
C ILE A 261 -0.44 -31.13 14.17
N ARG A 262 -0.85 -32.14 14.96
CA ARG A 262 -0.58 -32.13 16.42
C ARG A 262 0.90 -32.21 16.76
N ASP A 263 1.71 -32.84 15.91
CA ASP A 263 3.15 -32.99 16.14
C ASP A 263 3.94 -31.74 15.74
N ILE A 264 3.48 -30.99 14.72
CA ILE A 264 4.22 -29.84 14.13
C ILE A 264 3.56 -28.48 14.35
N GLY A 265 2.25 -28.43 14.61
CA GLY A 265 1.46 -27.20 14.70
C GLY A 265 1.94 -26.17 15.72
N PRO A 266 2.55 -26.54 16.86
CA PRO A 266 3.14 -25.56 17.78
C PRO A 266 4.38 -24.82 17.26
N LYS A 267 4.79 -25.03 16.01
CA LYS A 267 6.03 -24.52 15.39
C LYS A 267 5.79 -24.03 13.96
N THR A 268 4.58 -23.57 13.69
CA THR A 268 4.15 -23.15 12.36
C THR A 268 3.24 -21.94 12.53
N GLU A 269 3.46 -20.92 11.73
CA GLU A 269 2.67 -19.67 11.71
C GLU A 269 1.18 -19.91 11.52
N VAL A 270 0.80 -20.67 10.48
CA VAL A 270 -0.60 -20.86 10.09
C VAL A 270 -0.96 -22.34 10.11
N ILE A 271 -1.97 -22.71 10.92
CA ILE A 271 -2.49 -24.08 11.02
C ILE A 271 -3.88 -24.24 10.37
N GLU A 272 -4.52 -23.12 10.02
CA GLU A 272 -5.86 -23.02 9.47
C GLU A 272 -5.92 -23.59 8.05
N THR A 273 -4.87 -23.37 7.26
CA THR A 273 -4.79 -23.80 5.86
C THR A 273 -3.71 -24.86 5.69
N ILE A 274 -4.11 -26.04 5.23
CA ILE A 274 -3.20 -27.15 4.93
C ILE A 274 -2.97 -27.22 3.44
N TYR A 275 -1.73 -27.05 3.02
CA TYR A 275 -1.32 -27.18 1.62
C TYR A 275 -1.18 -28.64 1.23
N VAL A 276 -1.76 -29.03 0.10
CA VAL A 276 -1.74 -30.39 -0.40
C VAL A 276 -0.75 -30.49 -1.55
N THR A 277 0.15 -31.46 -1.45
CA THR A 277 1.19 -31.72 -2.44
C THR A 277 1.03 -33.06 -3.13
N ASP A 278 1.52 -33.14 -4.37
CA ASP A 278 1.51 -34.37 -5.15
C ASP A 278 2.41 -35.48 -4.56
N GLU A 279 2.27 -36.70 -5.09
CA GLU A 279 3.17 -37.80 -4.74
C GLU A 279 4.58 -37.67 -5.36
N ASP A 280 4.82 -36.68 -6.21
CA ASP A 280 6.06 -36.53 -6.97
C ASP A 280 7.18 -35.96 -6.09
N ARG A 281 8.43 -36.19 -6.51
CA ARG A 281 9.62 -35.66 -5.82
C ARG A 281 9.68 -34.14 -5.79
N LEU A 282 8.94 -33.49 -6.68
CA LEU A 282 8.92 -32.05 -6.83
C LEU A 282 8.00 -31.36 -5.82
N LYS A 283 7.17 -32.10 -5.05
CA LYS A 283 6.22 -31.52 -4.07
C LYS A 283 5.39 -30.40 -4.69
N LYS A 284 4.72 -30.68 -5.81
CA LYS A 284 3.91 -29.65 -6.46
C LYS A 284 2.67 -29.36 -5.63
N LEU A 285 2.31 -28.10 -5.52
CA LEU A 285 1.05 -27.69 -4.90
C LEU A 285 -0.12 -28.13 -5.79
N VAL A 286 -1.03 -28.93 -5.24
CA VAL A 286 -2.19 -29.49 -5.97
C VAL A 286 -3.54 -29.16 -5.35
N GLY A 287 -3.54 -28.62 -4.13
CA GLY A 287 -4.77 -28.20 -3.46
C GLY A 287 -4.52 -27.58 -2.10
N THR A 288 -5.59 -27.08 -1.48
CA THR A 288 -5.61 -26.64 -0.07
C THR A 288 -6.78 -27.29 0.68
N VAL A 289 -6.66 -27.44 1.99
CA VAL A 289 -7.71 -27.96 2.87
C VAL A 289 -7.79 -27.06 4.10
N ASP A 290 -8.98 -26.55 4.40
CA ASP A 290 -9.26 -25.82 5.64
C ASP A 290 -9.30 -26.81 6.83
N LEU A 291 -8.68 -26.44 7.95
CA LEU A 291 -8.66 -27.23 9.18
C LEU A 291 -10.09 -27.61 9.66
N ARG A 292 -11.07 -26.74 9.44
CA ARG A 292 -12.50 -26.99 9.71
C ARG A 292 -13.03 -28.19 8.91
N ASP A 293 -12.67 -28.29 7.64
CA ASP A 293 -13.08 -29.38 6.77
C ASP A 293 -12.38 -30.68 7.17
N LEU A 294 -11.10 -30.58 7.55
CA LEU A 294 -10.33 -31.70 8.07
C LEU A 294 -10.93 -32.27 9.37
N LEU A 295 -11.36 -31.40 10.29
CA LEU A 295 -11.99 -31.77 11.56
C LEU A 295 -13.39 -32.35 11.39
N SER A 296 -14.12 -31.88 10.37
CA SER A 296 -15.51 -32.29 10.10
C SER A 296 -15.60 -33.58 9.26
N SER A 297 -14.53 -33.93 8.57
CA SER A 297 -14.48 -35.09 7.66
C SER A 297 -14.29 -36.43 8.37
N PRO A 298 -14.79 -37.54 7.82
CA PRO A 298 -14.53 -38.86 8.37
C PRO A 298 -13.03 -39.18 8.37
N ARG A 299 -12.54 -39.76 9.48
CA ARG A 299 -11.11 -40.06 9.72
C ARG A 299 -10.35 -40.74 8.58
N ASN A 300 -11.01 -41.61 7.81
CA ASN A 300 -10.38 -42.41 6.76
C ASN A 300 -10.49 -41.78 5.35
N THR A 301 -11.14 -40.62 5.23
CA THR A 301 -11.23 -39.85 3.98
C THR A 301 -9.84 -39.33 3.64
N LYS A 302 -9.48 -39.30 2.35
CA LYS A 302 -8.17 -38.77 1.93
C LYS A 302 -8.24 -37.27 1.70
N LEU A 303 -7.11 -36.58 1.81
CA LEU A 303 -7.01 -35.15 1.52
C LEU A 303 -7.43 -34.83 0.08
N ILE A 304 -7.06 -35.66 -0.90
CA ILE A 304 -7.48 -35.50 -2.30
C ILE A 304 -9.01 -35.49 -2.49
N ASP A 305 -9.76 -36.11 -1.58
CA ASP A 305 -11.22 -36.21 -1.70
C ASP A 305 -11.94 -34.97 -1.13
N ILE A 306 -11.23 -34.11 -0.39
CA ILE A 306 -11.78 -32.94 0.32
C ILE A 306 -11.07 -31.62 -0.02
N MET A 307 -9.94 -31.66 -0.71
CA MET A 307 -9.18 -30.46 -1.08
C MET A 307 -9.90 -29.60 -2.11
N ASP A 308 -9.66 -28.29 -2.04
CA ASP A 308 -9.91 -27.37 -3.15
C ASP A 308 -8.70 -27.41 -4.09
N ASP A 309 -8.94 -27.70 -5.38
CA ASP A 309 -7.89 -27.76 -6.41
C ASP A 309 -7.68 -26.42 -7.15
N GLN A 310 -8.49 -25.41 -6.87
CA GLN A 310 -8.40 -24.07 -7.45
C GLN A 310 -7.53 -23.15 -6.58
N VAL A 311 -6.27 -23.53 -6.38
CA VAL A 311 -5.34 -22.76 -5.55
C VAL A 311 -4.85 -21.53 -6.31
N VAL A 312 -5.04 -20.36 -5.69
CA VAL A 312 -4.40 -19.10 -6.11
C VAL A 312 -3.01 -19.07 -5.50
N SER A 313 -1.99 -18.75 -6.29
CA SER A 313 -0.58 -18.73 -5.87
C SER A 313 0.20 -17.68 -6.65
N VAL A 314 1.30 -17.18 -6.09
CA VAL A 314 2.22 -16.22 -6.73
C VAL A 314 3.61 -16.83 -6.93
N GLU A 315 4.40 -16.26 -7.84
CA GLU A 315 5.82 -16.59 -8.01
C GLU A 315 6.67 -15.71 -7.08
N PRO A 316 7.87 -16.15 -6.63
CA PRO A 316 8.63 -15.45 -5.60
C PRO A 316 9.27 -14.12 -6.04
N GLU A 317 9.19 -13.76 -7.33
CA GLU A 317 9.72 -12.50 -7.86
C GLU A 317 8.60 -11.51 -8.18
N VAL A 318 7.35 -11.86 -7.83
CA VAL A 318 6.20 -10.96 -7.94
C VAL A 318 6.35 -9.86 -6.90
N ASP A 319 6.04 -8.64 -7.30
CA ASP A 319 6.09 -7.45 -6.45
C ASP A 319 5.08 -7.54 -5.30
N GLN A 320 5.44 -7.07 -4.11
CA GLN A 320 4.59 -7.17 -2.92
C GLN A 320 3.23 -6.47 -3.09
N GLU A 321 3.16 -5.34 -3.82
CA GLU A 321 1.91 -4.63 -4.10
C GLU A 321 0.96 -5.53 -4.92
N GLU A 322 1.49 -6.25 -5.92
CA GLU A 322 0.70 -7.19 -6.72
C GLU A 322 0.22 -8.38 -5.87
N VAL A 323 1.04 -8.87 -4.93
CA VAL A 323 0.61 -9.92 -3.99
C VAL A 323 -0.55 -9.42 -3.13
N ALA A 324 -0.43 -8.22 -2.55
CA ALA A 324 -1.47 -7.61 -1.72
C ALA A 324 -2.79 -7.45 -2.48
N GLN A 325 -2.75 -7.03 -3.74
CA GLN A 325 -3.93 -6.97 -4.61
C GLN A 325 -4.57 -8.35 -4.82
N VAL A 326 -3.78 -9.41 -5.00
CA VAL A 326 -4.29 -10.78 -5.16
C VAL A 326 -4.96 -11.26 -3.87
N VAL A 327 -4.30 -11.08 -2.72
CA VAL A 327 -4.82 -11.46 -1.40
C VAL A 327 -6.14 -10.75 -1.11
N SER A 328 -6.18 -9.43 -1.29
CA SER A 328 -7.37 -8.59 -1.12
C SER A 328 -8.51 -8.99 -2.06
N LYS A 329 -8.22 -9.26 -3.34
CA LYS A 329 -9.24 -9.65 -4.34
C LYS A 329 -9.95 -10.96 -4.02
N TYR A 330 -9.25 -11.90 -3.42
CA TYR A 330 -9.77 -13.25 -3.13
C TYR A 330 -10.10 -13.47 -1.65
N ASP A 331 -9.98 -12.43 -0.81
CA ASP A 331 -10.19 -12.49 0.64
C ASP A 331 -9.37 -13.64 1.29
N LEU A 332 -8.10 -13.79 0.91
CA LEU A 332 -7.23 -14.87 1.37
C LEU A 332 -6.67 -14.56 2.76
N GLN A 333 -6.56 -15.57 3.62
CA GLN A 333 -5.86 -15.45 4.91
C GLN A 333 -4.35 -15.72 4.78
N ALA A 334 -3.96 -16.43 3.73
CA ALA A 334 -2.57 -16.66 3.36
C ALA A 334 -2.51 -17.01 1.88
N ILE A 335 -1.41 -16.66 1.21
CA ILE A 335 -1.17 -16.98 -0.19
C ILE A 335 0.10 -17.82 -0.36
N PRO A 336 0.05 -18.96 -1.07
CA PRO A 336 1.23 -19.77 -1.31
C PRO A 336 2.14 -19.18 -2.39
N VAL A 337 3.43 -19.19 -2.10
CA VAL A 337 4.49 -18.83 -3.05
C VAL A 337 5.03 -20.09 -3.69
N VAL A 338 5.00 -20.16 -5.02
CA VAL A 338 5.40 -21.34 -5.79
C VAL A 338 6.53 -21.02 -6.76
N SER A 339 7.48 -21.95 -6.89
CA SER A 339 8.48 -21.86 -7.95
C SER A 339 7.84 -21.98 -9.34
N SER A 340 8.57 -21.58 -10.38
CA SER A 340 8.20 -21.79 -11.80
C SER A 340 7.89 -23.25 -12.20
N LYS A 341 8.19 -24.24 -11.33
CA LYS A 341 7.85 -25.66 -11.53
C LYS A 341 6.59 -26.12 -10.79
N GLY A 342 5.94 -25.21 -10.04
CA GLY A 342 4.76 -25.45 -9.21
C GLY A 342 5.06 -26.03 -7.83
N SER A 343 6.33 -26.11 -7.42
CA SER A 343 6.71 -26.52 -6.06
C SER A 343 6.46 -25.37 -5.09
N ILE A 344 5.75 -25.62 -3.99
CA ILE A 344 5.57 -24.65 -2.91
C ILE A 344 6.92 -24.34 -2.25
N LEU A 345 7.19 -23.05 -2.06
CA LEU A 345 8.41 -22.52 -1.46
C LEU A 345 8.12 -21.99 -0.06
N GLY A 346 7.06 -21.21 0.07
CA GLY A 346 6.64 -20.50 1.27
C GLY A 346 5.17 -20.11 1.20
N ILE A 347 4.73 -19.35 2.20
CA ILE A 347 3.43 -18.68 2.23
C ILE A 347 3.65 -17.23 2.69
N ILE A 348 2.69 -16.37 2.41
CA ILE A 348 2.63 -15.01 2.94
C ILE A 348 1.30 -14.90 3.68
N THR A 349 1.30 -14.39 4.90
CA THR A 349 0.09 -14.27 5.74
C THR A 349 -0.68 -13.01 5.38
N VAL A 350 -1.83 -12.78 6.02
CA VAL A 350 -2.65 -11.59 5.73
C VAL A 350 -2.21 -10.39 6.57
N ASP A 351 -1.61 -10.64 7.72
CA ASP A 351 -0.96 -9.69 8.61
C ASP A 351 0.18 -8.99 7.89
N ASP A 352 1.17 -9.72 7.34
CA ASP A 352 2.25 -9.12 6.53
C ASP A 352 1.70 -8.29 5.36
N ILE A 353 0.59 -8.75 4.75
CA ILE A 353 -0.04 -8.06 3.63
C ILE A 353 -0.72 -6.75 4.06
N ILE A 354 -1.22 -6.67 5.30
CA ILE A 354 -1.76 -5.43 5.84
C ILE A 354 -0.62 -4.41 5.99
N ASP A 355 0.55 -4.83 6.45
CA ASP A 355 1.71 -3.96 6.60
C ASP A 355 2.22 -3.47 5.24
N VAL A 356 2.35 -4.38 4.27
CA VAL A 356 2.65 -4.03 2.86
C VAL A 356 1.65 -3.00 2.33
N ILE A 357 0.35 -3.17 2.57
CA ILE A 357 -0.65 -2.18 2.10
C ILE A 357 -0.40 -0.79 2.70
N ASN A 358 -0.02 -0.71 3.97
CA ASN A 358 0.28 0.55 4.63
C ASN A 358 1.58 1.16 4.10
N GLU A 359 2.63 0.35 3.97
CA GLU A 359 3.94 0.76 3.45
C GLU A 359 3.82 1.33 2.02
N GLU A 360 3.16 0.61 1.11
CA GLU A 360 2.93 1.05 -0.26
C GLU A 360 2.10 2.35 -0.31
N HIS A 361 1.14 2.51 0.60
CA HIS A 361 0.37 3.75 0.71
C HIS A 361 1.21 4.94 1.17
N ASP A 362 2.08 4.74 2.16
CA ASP A 362 2.96 5.79 2.67
C ASP A 362 4.05 6.14 1.65
N GLU A 363 4.58 5.15 0.94
CA GLU A 363 5.49 5.34 -0.19
C GLU A 363 4.84 6.18 -1.30
N ASP A 364 3.63 5.81 -1.75
CA ASP A 364 2.85 6.56 -2.75
C ASP A 364 2.68 8.03 -2.33
N ILE A 365 2.35 8.28 -1.05
CA ILE A 365 2.15 9.63 -0.51
C ILE A 365 3.46 10.42 -0.52
N ALA A 366 4.56 9.83 -0.06
CA ALA A 366 5.87 10.45 -0.02
C ALA A 366 6.35 10.81 -1.44
N HIS A 367 6.22 9.88 -2.38
CA HIS A 367 6.62 10.04 -3.77
C HIS A 367 5.81 11.12 -4.50
N LEU A 368 4.50 11.19 -4.25
CA LEU A 368 3.66 12.30 -4.75
C LEU A 368 4.15 13.68 -4.26
N GLY A 369 4.71 13.73 -3.05
CA GLY A 369 5.37 14.90 -2.46
C GLY A 369 6.78 15.19 -3.02
N GLY A 370 7.37 14.25 -3.77
CA GLY A 370 8.74 14.32 -4.25
C GLY A 370 9.79 14.09 -3.16
N THR A 371 9.42 13.32 -2.13
CA THR A 371 10.27 12.88 -1.02
C THR A 371 10.34 11.35 -1.00
N SER A 372 11.23 10.79 -0.17
CA SER A 372 11.33 9.33 0.06
C SER A 372 10.35 8.91 1.15
N ALA A 373 9.84 7.67 1.11
CA ALA A 373 9.09 7.07 2.23
C ALA A 373 9.95 7.04 3.51
N GLU A 374 11.24 6.71 3.35
CA GLU A 374 12.28 6.70 4.40
C GLU A 374 12.56 8.08 5.08
N GLU A 375 11.90 9.17 4.66
CA GLU A 375 12.16 10.50 5.22
C GLU A 375 11.21 10.87 6.37
N GLY A 376 11.60 10.53 7.60
CA GLY A 376 10.94 10.95 8.86
C GLY A 376 11.32 12.35 9.39
N LEU A 377 10.68 12.79 10.48
CA LEU A 377 10.87 14.11 11.11
C LEU A 377 12.24 14.27 11.80
N ASP A 378 12.77 13.16 12.25
CA ASP A 378 13.96 12.90 13.04
C ASP A 378 15.18 12.61 12.16
N THR A 379 14.95 12.46 10.85
CA THR A 379 16.04 12.34 9.86
C THR A 379 17.00 13.53 9.90
N THR A 380 18.29 13.23 9.84
CA THR A 380 19.30 14.28 9.90
C THR A 380 19.27 15.16 8.65
N LEU A 381 19.59 16.45 8.81
CA LEU A 381 19.65 17.41 7.69
C LEU A 381 20.44 16.90 6.46
N TRP A 382 21.48 16.08 6.67
CA TRP A 382 22.28 15.55 5.58
C TRP A 382 21.63 14.39 4.84
N GLN A 383 20.88 13.53 5.55
CA GLN A 383 20.07 12.47 4.94
C GLN A 383 18.98 13.11 4.06
N SER A 384 18.20 14.05 4.59
CA SER A 384 17.14 14.75 3.84
C SER A 384 17.68 15.44 2.58
N VAL A 385 18.83 16.13 2.66
CA VAL A 385 19.46 16.75 1.48
C VAL A 385 19.84 15.71 0.44
N ARG A 386 20.35 14.55 0.84
CA ARG A 386 20.74 13.48 -0.09
C ARG A 386 19.54 12.87 -0.80
N MET A 387 18.41 12.69 -0.10
CA MET A 387 17.17 12.15 -0.66
C MET A 387 16.48 13.15 -1.60
N ARG A 388 16.40 14.43 -1.22
CA ARG A 388 15.68 15.45 -1.99
C ARG A 388 16.48 16.07 -3.15
N LEU A 389 17.80 16.25 -3.00
CA LEU A 389 18.60 17.00 -3.98
C LEU A 389 18.58 16.41 -5.41
N PRO A 390 18.66 15.08 -5.62
CA PRO A 390 18.54 14.50 -6.96
C PRO A 390 17.24 14.90 -7.67
N TRP A 391 16.11 14.79 -6.97
CA TRP A 391 14.79 15.16 -7.51
C TRP A 391 14.67 16.66 -7.77
N LEU A 392 15.17 17.50 -6.85
CA LEU A 392 15.23 18.95 -7.05
C LEU A 392 16.09 19.35 -8.25
N LEU A 393 17.19 18.64 -8.53
CA LEU A 393 18.03 18.88 -9.69
C LEU A 393 17.34 18.49 -11.00
N ILE A 394 16.57 17.39 -11.00
CA ILE A 394 15.74 17.00 -12.14
C ILE A 394 14.67 18.07 -12.40
N ASN A 395 13.94 18.51 -11.36
CA ASN A 395 12.95 19.58 -11.48
C ASN A 395 13.57 20.92 -11.94
N LEU A 396 14.78 21.25 -11.46
CA LEU A 396 15.50 22.43 -11.93
C LEU A 396 15.84 22.34 -13.42
N LEU A 397 16.26 21.16 -13.89
CA LEU A 397 16.56 20.93 -15.30
C LEU A 397 15.32 21.16 -16.17
N THR A 398 14.17 20.66 -15.74
CA THR A 398 12.92 20.83 -16.47
C THR A 398 12.38 22.27 -16.40
N ALA A 399 12.59 22.97 -15.28
CA ALA A 399 12.28 24.40 -15.16
C ALA A 399 13.06 25.26 -16.18
N PHE A 400 14.29 24.87 -16.55
CA PHE A 400 15.02 25.54 -17.63
C PHE A 400 14.34 25.38 -19.01
N LEU A 401 13.66 24.25 -19.27
CA LEU A 401 12.89 24.06 -20.51
C LEU A 401 11.72 25.04 -20.59
N ALA A 402 11.01 25.24 -19.48
CA ALA A 402 9.95 26.24 -19.40
C ALA A 402 10.51 27.66 -19.62
N SER A 403 11.64 27.99 -18.99
CA SER A 403 12.33 29.28 -19.18
C SER A 403 12.73 29.55 -20.64
N PHE A 404 13.19 28.52 -21.37
CA PHE A 404 13.49 28.67 -22.79
C PHE A 404 12.26 28.99 -23.63
N THR A 405 11.10 28.46 -23.27
CA THR A 405 9.83 28.81 -23.93
C THR A 405 9.49 30.27 -23.74
N VAL A 406 9.64 30.79 -22.52
CA VAL A 406 9.42 32.21 -22.20
C VAL A 406 10.36 33.11 -22.98
N LYS A 407 11.64 32.71 -23.09
CA LYS A 407 12.66 33.45 -23.83
C LYS A 407 12.30 33.68 -25.30
N VAL A 408 11.58 32.75 -25.94
CA VAL A 408 11.12 32.92 -27.33
C VAL A 408 10.18 34.14 -27.47
N PHE A 409 9.46 34.52 -26.41
CA PHE A 409 8.49 35.62 -26.40
C PHE A 409 8.98 36.87 -25.65
N GLU A 410 10.30 37.01 -25.44
CA GLU A 410 10.89 38.16 -24.74
C GLU A 410 10.47 39.51 -25.33
N SER A 411 10.36 39.60 -26.66
CA SER A 411 9.90 40.82 -27.35
C SER A 411 8.44 41.19 -27.05
N THR A 412 7.59 40.19 -26.83
CA THR A 412 6.17 40.36 -26.52
C THR A 412 6.01 40.83 -25.06
N ILE A 413 6.74 40.19 -24.15
CA ILE A 413 6.76 40.56 -22.72
C ILE A 413 7.30 41.99 -22.53
N ALA A 414 8.33 42.38 -23.28
CA ALA A 414 8.90 43.72 -23.21
C ALA A 414 7.90 44.83 -23.59
N GLN A 415 6.93 44.52 -24.46
CA GLN A 415 5.88 45.45 -24.87
C GLN A 415 4.73 45.50 -23.86
N VAL A 416 4.41 44.37 -23.23
CA VAL A 416 3.30 44.24 -22.28
C VAL A 416 3.81 43.63 -20.99
N VAL A 417 4.38 44.48 -20.13
CA VAL A 417 4.99 44.06 -18.85
C VAL A 417 3.99 43.33 -17.95
N ALA A 418 2.68 43.62 -18.08
CA ALA A 418 1.62 42.91 -17.35
C ALA A 418 1.60 41.39 -17.58
N LEU A 419 2.14 40.91 -18.72
CA LEU A 419 2.22 39.48 -19.02
C LEU A 419 3.09 38.73 -18.00
N SER A 420 4.17 39.34 -17.48
CA SER A 420 5.06 38.64 -16.55
C SER A 420 4.40 38.33 -15.21
N ALA A 421 3.58 39.25 -14.70
CA ALA A 421 2.84 39.06 -13.44
C ALA A 421 1.65 38.12 -13.59
N THR A 422 1.03 38.07 -14.78
CA THR A 422 -0.16 37.24 -15.03
C THR A 422 0.19 35.83 -15.48
N MET A 423 1.41 35.62 -15.99
CA MET A 423 1.93 34.32 -16.38
C MET A 423 2.03 33.33 -15.22
N THR A 424 2.40 33.79 -14.02
CA THR A 424 2.47 32.94 -12.81
C THR A 424 1.11 32.41 -12.40
N ILE A 425 0.04 33.17 -12.64
CA ILE A 425 -1.33 32.74 -12.38
C ILE A 425 -1.72 31.60 -13.32
N VAL A 426 -1.41 31.74 -14.61
CA VAL A 426 -1.74 30.73 -15.62
C VAL A 426 -0.99 29.43 -15.35
N SER A 427 0.34 29.50 -15.13
CA SER A 427 1.17 28.32 -14.85
C SER A 427 0.76 27.64 -13.53
N GLY A 428 0.60 28.39 -12.44
CA GLY A 428 0.22 27.81 -11.15
C GLY A 428 -1.11 27.06 -11.19
N MET A 429 -2.12 27.60 -11.89
CA MET A 429 -3.40 26.92 -12.05
C MET A 429 -3.31 25.68 -12.95
N GLY A 430 -2.44 25.71 -13.96
CA GLY A 430 -2.17 24.54 -14.79
C GLY A 430 -1.50 23.42 -14.02
N GLY A 431 -0.45 23.74 -13.25
CA GLY A 431 0.22 22.78 -12.38
C GLY A 431 -0.76 22.12 -11.40
N ASN A 432 -1.55 22.92 -10.67
CA ASN A 432 -2.53 22.41 -9.71
C ASN A 432 -3.57 21.47 -10.34
N ALA A 433 -4.14 21.83 -11.49
CA ALA A 433 -5.09 20.96 -12.19
C ALA A 433 -4.43 19.67 -12.71
N GLY A 434 -3.15 19.77 -13.11
CA GLY A 434 -2.34 18.64 -13.55
C GLY A 434 -2.10 17.67 -12.41
N THR A 435 -1.68 18.18 -11.25
CA THR A 435 -1.51 17.39 -10.02
C THR A 435 -2.82 16.71 -9.61
N GLN A 436 -3.96 17.39 -9.65
CA GLN A 436 -5.26 16.77 -9.32
C GLN A 436 -5.57 15.57 -10.22
N THR A 437 -5.40 15.74 -11.53
CA THR A 437 -5.67 14.66 -12.50
C THR A 437 -4.70 13.49 -12.29
N MET A 438 -3.43 13.82 -12.06
CA MET A 438 -2.37 12.85 -11.81
C MET A 438 -2.58 12.06 -10.53
N SER A 439 -2.88 12.71 -9.39
CA SER A 439 -3.10 12.00 -8.13
C SER A 439 -4.26 11.01 -8.23
N ILE A 440 -5.32 11.35 -8.97
CA ILE A 440 -6.40 10.41 -9.28
C ILE A 440 -5.85 9.24 -10.08
N MET A 441 -5.05 9.49 -11.12
CA MET A 441 -4.53 8.43 -11.98
C MET A 441 -3.50 7.52 -11.31
N VAL A 442 -2.61 8.05 -10.49
CA VAL A 442 -1.65 7.25 -9.70
C VAL A 442 -2.43 6.31 -8.79
N ARG A 443 -3.41 6.84 -8.04
CA ARG A 443 -4.26 6.01 -7.18
C ARG A 443 -5.08 4.97 -7.95
N GLU A 444 -5.61 5.31 -9.12
CA GLU A 444 -6.36 4.31 -9.92
C GLU A 444 -5.43 3.22 -10.49
N LEU A 445 -4.14 3.51 -10.71
CA LEU A 445 -3.13 2.55 -11.10
C LEU A 445 -2.72 1.61 -9.95
N SER A 446 -2.56 2.12 -8.72
CA SER A 446 -2.30 1.26 -7.54
C SER A 446 -3.47 0.37 -7.14
N ASN A 447 -4.69 0.69 -7.59
CA ASN A 447 -5.85 -0.19 -7.47
C ASN A 447 -5.92 -1.29 -8.56
N GLY A 448 -4.96 -1.32 -9.49
CA GLY A 448 -4.80 -2.32 -10.54
C GLY A 448 -4.64 -1.75 -11.97
N ASP A 449 -4.51 -2.64 -12.95
CA ASP A 449 -4.20 -2.26 -14.34
C ASP A 449 -5.22 -1.32 -15.00
N VAL A 450 -4.84 -0.06 -15.24
CA VAL A 450 -5.64 0.92 -15.98
C VAL A 450 -5.29 0.92 -17.46
N ASP A 451 -6.05 0.16 -18.25
CA ASP A 451 -5.78 0.07 -19.67
C ASP A 451 -6.32 1.29 -20.47
N PHE A 452 -5.47 1.92 -21.28
CA PHE A 452 -5.82 3.16 -22.00
C PHE A 452 -7.01 3.02 -22.95
N LEU A 453 -7.11 1.88 -23.64
CA LEU A 453 -8.16 1.64 -24.63
C LEU A 453 -9.53 1.54 -23.97
N ASP A 454 -9.59 0.96 -22.77
CA ASP A 454 -10.82 0.82 -22.00
C ASP A 454 -11.20 2.15 -21.33
N ASN A 455 -10.20 2.99 -21.02
CA ASN A 455 -10.36 4.27 -20.32
C ASN A 455 -10.39 5.51 -21.23
N TRP A 456 -10.51 5.37 -22.55
CA TRP A 456 -10.58 6.50 -23.48
C TRP A 456 -11.71 7.50 -23.16
N LYS A 457 -12.83 7.04 -22.59
CA LYS A 457 -13.91 7.92 -22.15
C LYS A 457 -13.51 8.78 -20.95
N SER A 458 -12.75 8.22 -20.01
CA SER A 458 -12.20 8.93 -18.86
C SER A 458 -11.20 9.99 -19.33
N PHE A 459 -10.33 9.65 -20.29
CA PHE A 459 -9.43 10.63 -20.93
C PHE A 459 -10.18 11.82 -21.57
N LEU A 460 -11.25 11.56 -22.34
CA LEU A 460 -12.06 12.62 -22.93
C LEU A 460 -12.81 13.45 -21.87
N LYS A 461 -13.22 12.82 -20.76
CA LYS A 461 -13.81 13.50 -19.62
C LYS A 461 -12.81 14.50 -19.01
N GLU A 462 -11.55 14.11 -18.82
CA GLU A 462 -10.52 15.02 -18.26
C GLU A 462 -10.23 16.21 -19.18
N ILE A 463 -10.20 16.01 -20.50
CA ILE A 463 -10.12 17.13 -21.46
C ILE A 463 -11.31 18.08 -21.29
N PHE A 464 -12.51 17.55 -21.13
CA PHE A 464 -13.72 18.35 -20.99
C PHE A 464 -13.75 19.09 -19.64
N LEU A 465 -13.32 18.46 -18.53
CA LEU A 465 -13.12 19.13 -17.26
C LEU A 465 -12.15 20.31 -17.43
N GLY A 466 -11.02 20.11 -18.09
CA GLY A 466 -10.05 21.17 -18.37
C GLY A 466 -10.67 22.37 -19.11
N VAL A 467 -11.60 22.14 -20.04
CA VAL A 467 -12.33 23.22 -20.72
C VAL A 467 -13.27 23.95 -19.76
N VAL A 468 -14.06 23.21 -18.98
CA VAL A 468 -15.08 23.78 -18.08
C VAL A 468 -14.42 24.55 -16.93
N ASP A 469 -13.44 23.94 -16.26
CA ASP A 469 -12.73 24.54 -15.14
C ASP A 469 -11.83 25.68 -15.60
N GLY A 470 -11.19 25.53 -16.77
CA GLY A 470 -10.43 26.59 -17.43
C GLY A 470 -11.31 27.78 -17.81
N ALA A 471 -12.53 27.56 -18.28
CA ALA A 471 -13.47 28.63 -18.58
C ALA A 471 -13.95 29.32 -17.31
N ALA A 472 -14.29 28.57 -16.26
CA ALA A 472 -14.75 29.12 -14.99
C ALA A 472 -13.66 29.97 -14.31
N THR A 473 -12.48 29.41 -14.11
CA THR A 473 -11.35 30.08 -13.48
C THR A 473 -10.80 31.21 -14.36
N GLY A 474 -10.69 30.98 -15.67
CA GLY A 474 -10.26 31.98 -16.63
C GLY A 474 -11.22 33.17 -16.72
N PHE A 475 -12.52 32.97 -16.51
CA PHE A 475 -13.49 34.07 -16.56
C PHE A 475 -13.29 35.02 -15.39
N VAL A 476 -13.14 34.46 -14.18
CA VAL A 476 -12.85 35.23 -12.96
C VAL A 476 -11.52 35.97 -13.11
N THR A 477 -10.46 35.26 -13.46
CA THR A 477 -9.11 35.85 -13.60
C THR A 477 -9.07 36.88 -14.72
N GLY A 478 -9.71 36.62 -15.86
CA GLY A 478 -9.79 37.54 -16.98
C GLY A 478 -10.50 38.85 -16.64
N ILE A 479 -11.57 38.80 -15.85
CA ILE A 479 -12.24 40.00 -15.32
C ILE A 479 -11.29 40.79 -14.42
N VAL A 480 -10.68 40.13 -13.44
CA VAL A 480 -9.80 40.77 -12.44
C VAL A 480 -8.60 41.41 -13.13
N VAL A 481 -7.89 40.68 -13.99
CA VAL A 481 -6.73 41.17 -14.74
C VAL A 481 -7.14 42.30 -15.69
N GLY A 482 -8.26 42.16 -16.40
CA GLY A 482 -8.75 43.19 -17.30
C GLY A 482 -9.06 44.51 -16.58
N PHE A 483 -9.59 44.44 -15.36
CA PHE A 483 -9.83 45.61 -14.52
C PHE A 483 -8.54 46.20 -13.94
N ILE A 484 -7.64 45.38 -13.38
CA ILE A 484 -6.40 45.84 -12.74
C ILE A 484 -5.50 46.58 -13.73
N TYR A 485 -5.32 46.02 -14.92
CA TYR A 485 -4.43 46.59 -15.94
C TYR A 485 -5.17 47.52 -16.92
N GLY A 486 -6.48 47.71 -16.75
CA GLY A 486 -7.30 48.57 -17.60
C GLY A 486 -7.35 48.12 -19.08
N ASN A 487 -7.05 46.85 -19.35
CA ASN A 487 -6.99 46.30 -20.70
C ASN A 487 -7.91 45.07 -20.83
N PHE A 488 -9.05 45.26 -21.51
CA PHE A 488 -10.02 44.19 -21.76
C PHE A 488 -9.44 43.02 -22.56
N PHE A 489 -8.58 43.29 -23.55
CA PHE A 489 -7.99 42.24 -24.38
C PHE A 489 -7.02 41.37 -23.60
N LEU A 490 -6.31 41.93 -22.62
CA LEU A 490 -5.50 41.15 -21.68
C LEU A 490 -6.36 40.16 -20.90
N GLY A 491 -7.54 40.58 -20.44
CA GLY A 491 -8.51 39.70 -19.77
C GLY A 491 -9.01 38.56 -20.66
N VAL A 492 -9.28 38.82 -21.94
CA VAL A 492 -9.69 37.79 -22.92
C VAL A 492 -8.57 36.80 -23.18
N ILE A 493 -7.33 37.26 -23.29
CA ILE A 493 -6.15 36.40 -23.49
C ILE A 493 -5.97 35.47 -22.29
N ILE A 494 -6.09 35.99 -21.08
CA ILE A 494 -6.04 35.19 -19.85
C ILE A 494 -7.14 34.13 -19.84
N PHE A 495 -8.38 34.51 -20.17
CA PHE A 495 -9.49 33.57 -20.24
C PHE A 495 -9.20 32.40 -21.20
N LEU A 496 -8.74 32.69 -22.42
CA LEU A 496 -8.42 31.66 -23.41
C LEU A 496 -7.19 30.84 -23.03
N ALA A 497 -6.18 31.48 -22.45
CA ALA A 497 -4.96 30.81 -22.01
C ALA A 497 -5.24 29.85 -20.85
N MET A 498 -6.11 30.21 -19.91
CA MET A 498 -6.54 29.34 -18.82
C MET A 498 -7.26 28.09 -19.34
N ILE A 499 -8.17 28.22 -20.31
CA ILE A 499 -8.80 27.07 -20.98
C ILE A 499 -7.74 26.18 -21.61
N GLY A 500 -6.83 26.76 -22.40
CA GLY A 500 -5.79 25.98 -23.07
C GLY A 500 -4.87 25.27 -22.07
N ASN A 501 -4.46 25.94 -21.00
CA ASN A 501 -3.56 25.36 -20.01
C ASN A 501 -4.22 24.24 -19.21
N LEU A 502 -5.46 24.40 -18.77
CA LEU A 502 -6.16 23.34 -18.01
C LEU A 502 -6.52 22.14 -18.88
N VAL A 503 -6.72 22.32 -20.19
CA VAL A 503 -6.82 21.19 -21.13
C VAL A 503 -5.49 20.44 -21.23
N VAL A 504 -4.36 21.14 -21.31
CA VAL A 504 -3.04 20.52 -21.27
C VAL A 504 -2.85 19.75 -19.95
N SER A 505 -3.22 20.35 -18.83
CA SER A 505 -3.17 19.72 -17.51
C SER A 505 -3.93 18.40 -17.47
N GLY A 506 -5.18 18.36 -17.94
CA GLY A 506 -5.96 17.13 -17.98
C GLY A 506 -5.36 16.06 -18.91
N ILE A 507 -4.77 16.47 -20.04
CA ILE A 507 -4.11 15.54 -20.96
C ILE A 507 -2.87 14.92 -20.33
N PHE A 508 -1.95 15.74 -19.80
CA PHE A 508 -0.69 15.26 -19.29
C PHE A 508 -0.82 14.63 -17.90
N GLY A 509 -1.73 15.13 -17.06
CA GLY A 509 -2.09 14.48 -15.80
C GLY A 509 -2.67 13.08 -16.00
N PHE A 510 -3.32 12.82 -17.14
CA PHE A 510 -3.78 11.48 -17.49
C PHE A 510 -2.69 10.62 -18.14
N LEU A 511 -2.00 11.16 -19.15
CA LEU A 511 -1.09 10.37 -19.98
C LEU A 511 0.26 10.07 -19.33
N VAL A 512 0.78 10.96 -18.48
CA VAL A 512 2.10 10.78 -17.88
C VAL A 512 2.12 9.55 -16.95
N PRO A 513 1.24 9.41 -15.94
CA PRO A 513 1.22 8.24 -15.06
C PRO A 513 1.08 6.93 -15.85
N LEU A 514 0.10 6.89 -16.77
CA LEU A 514 -0.17 5.71 -17.60
C LEU A 514 0.98 5.34 -18.54
N THR A 515 1.81 6.32 -18.94
CA THR A 515 2.99 6.03 -19.78
C THR A 515 4.15 5.49 -18.93
N LEU A 516 4.30 5.95 -17.69
CA LEU A 516 5.33 5.49 -16.77
C LEU A 516 5.06 4.03 -16.35
N ASP A 517 3.82 3.74 -15.96
CA ASP A 517 3.34 2.39 -15.66
C ASP A 517 3.66 1.39 -16.79
N LYS A 518 3.32 1.75 -18.04
CA LYS A 518 3.64 0.93 -19.23
C LYS A 518 5.12 0.73 -19.52
N LEU A 519 5.98 1.55 -18.92
CA LEU A 519 7.43 1.43 -19.02
C LEU A 519 8.05 0.71 -17.80
N ASN A 520 7.21 0.19 -16.89
CA ASN A 520 7.60 -0.37 -15.59
C ASN A 520 8.41 0.63 -14.77
N ALA A 521 7.95 1.88 -14.73
CA ALA A 521 8.50 2.93 -13.87
C ALA A 521 7.38 3.44 -12.97
N ASP A 522 7.69 3.61 -11.68
CA ASP A 522 6.72 4.07 -10.69
C ASP A 522 6.08 5.43 -11.10
N PRO A 523 4.76 5.46 -11.32
CA PRO A 523 4.01 6.68 -11.59
C PRO A 523 4.03 7.70 -10.45
N ALA A 524 4.01 7.30 -9.18
CA ALA A 524 3.93 8.21 -8.03
C ALA A 524 5.16 9.11 -7.94
N LEU A 525 6.34 8.51 -8.08
CA LEU A 525 7.64 9.17 -7.94
C LEU A 525 7.96 10.18 -9.03
N ALA A 526 7.56 9.93 -10.28
CA ALA A 526 7.99 10.74 -11.42
C ALA A 526 6.91 11.65 -12.02
N SER A 527 5.63 11.37 -11.80
CA SER A 527 4.56 12.05 -12.55
C SER A 527 4.50 13.56 -12.24
N SER A 528 4.71 13.95 -10.98
CA SER A 528 4.60 15.35 -10.52
C SER A 528 5.47 16.32 -11.33
N ILE A 529 6.73 15.95 -11.54
CA ILE A 529 7.72 16.75 -12.25
C ILE A 529 7.37 16.83 -13.74
N PHE A 530 7.06 15.71 -14.38
CA PHE A 530 6.79 15.67 -15.82
C PHE A 530 5.50 16.41 -16.20
N VAL A 531 4.44 16.27 -15.41
CA VAL A 531 3.18 17.00 -15.63
C VAL A 531 3.38 18.49 -15.43
N THR A 532 4.01 18.91 -14.33
CA THR A 532 4.28 20.33 -14.06
C THR A 532 5.11 20.96 -15.18
N THR A 533 6.13 20.24 -15.65
CA THR A 533 6.96 20.66 -16.78
C THR A 533 6.13 20.84 -18.05
N ALA A 534 5.26 19.89 -18.36
CA ALA A 534 4.39 19.96 -19.53
C ALA A 534 3.42 21.15 -19.43
N THR A 535 2.81 21.37 -18.27
CA THR A 535 1.90 22.50 -18.03
C THR A 535 2.62 23.84 -18.08
N ASP A 536 3.87 23.93 -17.61
CA ASP A 536 4.64 25.16 -17.68
C ASP A 536 5.07 25.47 -19.12
N VAL A 537 5.68 24.51 -19.81
CA VAL A 537 6.16 24.69 -21.19
C VAL A 537 4.99 25.01 -22.11
N LEU A 538 3.94 24.19 -22.12
CA LEU A 538 2.83 24.37 -23.03
C LEU A 538 1.90 25.51 -22.58
N GLY A 539 1.72 25.71 -21.28
CA GLY A 539 0.95 26.82 -20.72
C GLY A 539 1.56 28.17 -21.07
N PHE A 540 2.87 28.34 -20.90
CA PHE A 540 3.58 29.55 -21.33
C PHE A 540 3.52 29.73 -22.84
N PHE A 541 3.67 28.65 -23.61
CA PHE A 541 3.58 28.72 -25.06
C PHE A 541 2.18 29.18 -25.53
N ILE A 542 1.10 28.64 -24.95
CA ILE A 542 -0.27 29.03 -25.27
C ILE A 542 -0.52 30.48 -24.86
N PHE A 543 -0.18 30.84 -23.62
CA PHE A 543 -0.43 32.18 -23.08
C PHE A 543 0.33 33.26 -23.86
N LEU A 544 1.65 33.11 -24.00
CA LEU A 544 2.50 34.09 -24.67
C LEU A 544 2.28 34.08 -26.18
N GLY A 545 1.96 32.93 -26.78
CA GLY A 545 1.57 32.83 -28.18
C GLY A 545 0.26 33.57 -28.48
N LEU A 546 -0.73 33.47 -27.59
CA LEU A 546 -1.95 34.28 -27.68
C LEU A 546 -1.63 35.77 -27.49
N ALA A 547 -0.79 36.11 -26.53
CA ALA A 547 -0.39 37.51 -26.33
C ALA A 547 0.34 38.10 -27.56
N ASP A 548 1.19 37.33 -28.22
CA ASP A 548 1.90 37.74 -29.44
C ASP A 548 0.94 37.91 -30.63
N LEU A 549 -0.01 37.00 -30.79
CA LEU A 549 -1.04 37.08 -31.83
C LEU A 549 -1.94 38.31 -31.65
N PHE A 550 -2.29 38.64 -30.41
CA PHE A 550 -3.16 39.78 -30.06
C PHE A 550 -2.37 41.05 -29.71
N LEU A 551 -1.05 41.06 -29.90
CA LEU A 551 -0.17 42.18 -29.58
C LEU A 551 -0.65 43.55 -30.11
N PRO A 552 -1.18 43.68 -31.35
CA PRO A 552 -1.69 44.96 -31.85
C PRO A 552 -2.89 45.53 -31.08
N LEU A 553 -3.60 44.68 -30.33
CA LEU A 553 -4.74 45.04 -29.48
C LEU A 553 -4.33 45.27 -28.02
N LEU A 554 -3.09 44.92 -27.67
CA LEU A 554 -2.51 45.09 -26.34
C LEU A 554 -1.61 46.33 -26.21
N ALA A 555 -0.92 46.70 -27.29
CA ALA A 555 0.09 47.76 -27.36
C ALA A 555 -0.47 49.19 -27.37
#